data_AF-A0A523JG74-F1
#
_entry.id   AF-A0A523JG74-F1
#
_cell.length_a   1.000
_cell.length_b   1.000
_cell.length_c   1.000
_cell.angle_alpha   90.00
_cell.angle_beta   90.00
_cell.angle_gamma   90.00
#
_symmetry.space_group_name_H-M   'P 1'
#
loop_
_entity.id
_entity.type
_entity.pdbx_description
1 polymer ?
#
loop_
_entity_poly.entity_id
_entity_poly.type
_entity_poly.pdbx_seq_one_letter_code
_entity_poly.pdbx_strand_id
1 'polypeptide(L)'
;MKRLLLLWVLLAACTSQREPNPLYAPTENVLEVVSVLRLHIDDDTYRFPPARDFSGKNIYRVVLRRLESLEEIHEEKFQSGYLTDVILFAKGRALERLTAYELAAQHYKRVLELESPLRKQAYFSRSVCEKLDSASRIEPASGATPSEAMSDFDRRTQMLKQLQAEVEGTHYVPVVREELERTAAARAEYFGARRTIEPWLDVIALQQYQLLVQDNAESKYRNAHLLELADLYAALSRHYTRRYPPISLDFDPATFDEYAFGATRLYEAVSQQDGAIEKIEASRKLEAFLAFTLRVYDEKLPR
;
A
#
# COMPACT_ATOMS: atom_id res chain seq x y z
N MET A 1 24.47 22.44 71.88
CA MET A 1 23.44 21.47 71.45
C MET A 1 22.82 21.94 70.14
N LYS A 2 22.99 21.14 69.09
CA LYS A 2 21.98 20.74 68.10
C LYS A 2 21.32 21.87 67.28
N ARG A 3 21.61 21.90 65.97
CA ARG A 3 20.67 21.51 64.86
C ARG A 3 19.69 22.66 64.57
N LEU A 4 19.38 23.08 63.34
CA LEU A 4 19.08 22.30 62.15
C LEU A 4 18.70 23.31 61.03
N LEU A 5 19.07 23.04 59.78
CA LEU A 5 18.29 23.24 58.53
C LEU A 5 17.75 24.67 58.20
N LEU A 6 17.92 25.27 57.01
CA LEU A 6 18.19 24.76 55.67
C LEU A 6 19.01 25.81 54.88
N LEU A 7 20.20 25.41 54.44
CA LEU A 7 20.81 25.94 53.22
C LEU A 7 19.94 25.51 52.04
N TRP A 8 19.10 26.40 51.52
CA TRP A 8 18.63 26.35 50.13
C TRP A 8 19.71 26.98 49.22
N VAL A 9 20.91 26.42 49.27
CA VAL A 9 21.88 26.65 48.20
C VAL A 9 21.38 25.82 47.03
N LEU A 10 20.67 26.51 46.14
CA LEU A 10 20.76 26.43 44.69
C LEU A 10 21.80 25.41 44.19
N LEU A 11 21.47 24.12 44.33
CA LEU A 11 21.98 23.08 43.47
C LEU A 11 21.22 23.24 42.15
N ALA A 12 21.54 24.32 41.44
CA ALA A 12 21.46 24.33 40.00
C ALA A 12 22.47 23.29 39.53
N ALA A 13 22.06 22.02 39.60
CA ALA A 13 22.58 20.98 38.75
C ALA A 13 22.17 21.36 37.33
N CYS A 14 22.85 22.36 36.77
CA CYS A 14 22.98 22.52 35.34
C CYS A 14 23.59 21.20 34.88
N THR A 15 22.73 20.28 34.46
CA THR A 15 23.10 19.21 33.57
C THR A 15 23.74 19.89 32.37
N SER A 16 25.06 20.02 32.38
CA SER A 16 25.83 20.42 31.21
C SER A 16 25.43 19.43 30.12
N GLN A 17 24.60 19.88 29.19
CA GLN A 17 24.44 19.21 27.92
C GLN A 17 25.83 19.20 27.32
N ARG A 18 26.46 18.04 27.33
CA ARG A 18 27.76 17.83 26.72
C ARG A 18 27.59 18.23 25.26
N GLU A 19 28.22 19.33 24.84
CA GLU A 19 28.13 19.77 23.46
C GLU A 19 28.63 18.63 22.56
N PRO A 20 27.82 18.20 21.58
CA PRO A 20 28.19 17.10 20.72
C PRO A 20 29.48 17.46 19.99
N ASN A 21 30.47 16.57 20.07
CA ASN A 21 31.75 16.83 19.44
C ASN A 21 31.55 16.86 17.91
N PRO A 22 31.90 17.97 17.22
CA PRO A 22 31.65 18.13 15.78
C PRO A 22 32.35 17.07 14.92
N LEU A 23 33.38 16.40 15.47
CA LEU A 23 34.02 15.25 14.83
C LEU A 23 33.06 14.07 14.66
N TYR A 24 32.21 13.78 15.66
CA TYR A 24 31.30 12.62 15.68
C TYR A 24 29.89 12.94 15.18
N ALA A 25 29.53 14.22 15.04
CA ALA A 25 28.19 14.66 14.64
C ALA A 25 27.64 13.93 13.38
N PRO A 26 28.40 13.73 12.29
CA PRO A 26 27.89 12.99 11.12
C PRO A 26 27.57 11.53 11.43
N THR A 27 28.39 10.88 12.26
CA THR A 27 28.20 9.48 12.66
C THR A 27 26.97 9.33 13.53
N GLU A 28 26.81 10.18 14.54
CA GLU A 28 25.65 10.18 15.45
C GLU A 28 24.36 10.44 14.68
N ASN A 29 24.37 11.41 13.77
CA ASN A 29 23.21 11.74 12.93
C ASN A 29 22.82 10.58 11.99
N VAL A 30 23.78 9.95 11.33
CA VAL A 30 23.52 8.78 10.46
C VAL A 30 22.99 7.62 11.30
N LEU A 31 23.58 7.36 12.47
CA LEU A 31 23.13 6.30 13.36
C LEU A 31 21.70 6.53 13.86
N GLU A 32 21.33 7.76 14.21
CA GLU A 32 19.96 8.10 14.61
C GLU A 32 18.96 7.76 13.50
N VAL A 33 19.23 8.23 12.27
CA VAL A 33 18.33 8.03 11.12
C VAL A 33 18.24 6.55 10.73
N VAL A 34 19.37 5.85 10.69
CA VAL A 34 19.42 4.41 10.36
C VAL A 34 18.75 3.57 11.45
N SER A 35 18.84 3.96 12.72
CA SER A 35 18.16 3.26 13.82
C SER A 35 16.65 3.31 13.69
N VAL A 36 16.09 4.46 13.29
CA VAL A 36 14.65 4.59 13.00
C VAL A 36 14.25 3.69 11.84
N LEU A 37 15.02 3.69 10.75
CA LEU A 37 14.75 2.80 9.62
C LEU A 37 14.78 1.33 10.04
N ARG A 38 15.78 0.92 10.82
CA ARG A 38 15.94 -0.45 11.28
C ARG A 38 14.81 -0.90 12.20
N LEU A 39 14.25 0.00 13.01
CA LEU A 39 13.10 -0.29 13.85
C LEU A 39 11.88 -0.71 13.01
N HIS A 40 11.67 -0.04 11.88
CA HIS A 40 10.47 -0.21 11.04
C HIS A 40 10.68 -1.14 9.85
N ILE A 41 11.91 -1.56 9.56
CA ILE A 41 12.18 -2.33 8.33
C ILE A 41 11.46 -3.67 8.30
N ASP A 42 11.13 -4.25 9.45
CA ASP A 42 10.42 -5.52 9.56
C ASP A 42 8.91 -5.35 9.76
N ASP A 43 8.39 -4.12 9.69
CA ASP A 43 6.96 -3.84 9.81
C ASP A 43 6.18 -4.59 8.71
N ASP A 44 5.09 -5.26 9.12
CA ASP A 44 4.13 -5.87 8.20
C ASP A 44 3.28 -4.78 7.56
N THR A 45 3.86 -4.10 6.58
CA THR A 45 3.18 -3.02 5.85
C THR A 45 2.00 -3.53 5.04
N TYR A 46 1.86 -4.84 4.79
CA TYR A 46 0.71 -5.38 4.08
C TYR A 46 -0.55 -5.33 4.95
N ARG A 47 -0.43 -5.75 6.22
CA ARG A 47 -1.55 -5.76 7.17
C ARG A 47 -1.78 -4.41 7.85
N PHE A 48 -0.72 -3.60 8.01
CA PHE A 48 -0.79 -2.34 8.73
C PHE A 48 -0.28 -1.16 7.89
N PRO A 49 -0.86 0.04 8.04
CA PRO A 49 -0.30 1.24 7.42
C PRO A 49 1.15 1.47 7.84
N PRO A 50 2.02 2.00 6.95
CA PRO A 50 3.38 2.38 7.31
C PRO A 50 3.40 3.32 8.52
N ALA A 51 4.39 3.13 9.40
CA ALA A 51 4.60 4.02 10.53
C ALA A 51 4.73 5.47 10.10
N ARG A 52 4.26 6.37 10.98
CA ARG A 52 4.25 7.82 10.75
C ARG A 52 5.03 8.53 11.84
N ASP A 53 5.69 9.62 11.48
CA ASP A 53 6.30 10.53 12.46
C ASP A 53 5.24 11.33 13.24
N PHE A 54 5.68 12.14 14.20
CA PHE A 54 4.79 13.00 15.00
C PHE A 54 3.99 14.02 14.16
N SER A 55 4.42 14.30 12.93
CA SER A 55 3.72 15.17 11.98
C SER A 55 2.78 14.40 11.04
N GLY A 56 2.65 13.09 11.22
CA GLY A 56 1.81 12.23 10.40
C GLY A 56 2.43 11.81 9.06
N LYS A 57 3.73 12.06 8.83
CA LYS A 57 4.43 11.71 7.58
C LYS A 57 4.96 10.28 7.62
N ASN A 58 4.90 9.59 6.48
CA ASN A 58 5.46 8.25 6.30
C ASN A 58 6.96 8.22 6.68
N ILE A 59 7.32 7.30 7.58
CA ILE A 59 8.68 7.24 8.15
C ILE A 59 9.77 7.00 7.11
N TYR A 60 9.52 6.18 6.09
CA TYR A 60 10.50 5.87 5.05
C TYR A 60 10.83 7.10 4.20
N ARG A 61 9.83 7.93 3.94
CA ARG A 61 10.02 9.22 3.25
C ARG A 61 10.78 10.22 4.12
N VAL A 62 10.54 10.22 5.42
CA VAL A 62 11.28 11.06 6.38
C VAL A 62 12.74 10.62 6.46
N VAL A 63 13.00 9.31 6.58
CA VAL A 63 14.36 8.74 6.58
C VAL A 63 15.12 9.13 5.31
N LEU A 64 14.52 8.92 4.13
CA LEU A 64 15.16 9.25 2.86
C LEU A 64 15.58 10.73 2.80
N ARG A 65 14.66 11.64 3.16
CA ARG A 65 14.93 13.07 3.19
C ARG A 65 16.02 13.42 4.21
N ARG A 66 16.00 12.82 5.41
CA ARG A 66 17.02 13.09 6.43
C ARG A 66 18.40 12.63 5.94
N LEU A 67 18.50 11.49 5.25
CA LEU A 67 19.76 11.04 4.64
C LEU A 67 20.25 11.99 3.54
N GLU A 68 19.36 12.48 2.68
CA GLU A 68 19.68 13.48 1.66
C GLU A 68 20.17 14.80 2.27
N SER A 69 19.46 15.32 3.28
CA SER A 69 19.87 16.54 3.98
C SER A 69 21.20 16.36 4.72
N LEU A 70 21.49 15.18 5.27
CA LEU A 70 22.80 14.92 5.87
C LEU A 70 23.91 14.96 4.83
N GLU A 71 23.68 14.37 3.66
CA GLU A 71 24.64 14.42 2.54
C GLU A 71 24.96 15.86 2.12
N GLU A 72 23.96 16.75 2.11
CA GLU A 72 24.15 18.18 1.83
C GLU A 72 24.93 18.90 2.96
N ILE A 73 24.59 18.65 4.23
CA ILE A 73 25.20 19.33 5.38
C ILE A 73 26.67 18.91 5.59
N HIS A 74 27.00 17.65 5.29
CA HIS A 74 28.34 17.10 5.50
C HIS A 74 28.99 16.66 4.17
N GLU A 75 28.76 17.42 3.11
CA GLU A 75 29.18 17.10 1.74
C GLU A 75 30.65 16.70 1.66
N GLU A 76 31.57 17.50 2.22
CA GLU A 76 33.01 17.24 2.17
C GLU A 76 33.39 15.88 2.79
N LYS A 77 32.76 15.49 3.90
CA LYS A 77 33.01 14.18 4.54
C LYS A 77 32.45 13.03 3.70
N PHE A 78 31.27 13.21 3.10
CA PHE A 78 30.67 12.15 2.30
C PHE A 78 31.32 11.98 0.93
N GLN A 79 31.86 13.05 0.35
CA GLN A 79 32.72 12.99 -0.83
C GLN A 79 34.00 12.17 -0.58
N SER A 80 34.49 12.11 0.66
CA SER A 80 35.65 11.28 1.03
C SER A 80 35.34 9.78 1.15
N GLY A 81 34.09 9.35 0.88
CA GLY A 81 33.67 7.96 1.03
C GLY A 81 33.23 7.57 2.45
N TYR A 82 33.17 8.52 3.39
CA TYR A 82 32.84 8.25 4.79
C TYR A 82 31.39 7.75 4.95
N LEU A 83 31.18 6.51 5.44
CA LEU A 83 29.83 5.90 5.61
C LEU A 83 28.96 5.89 4.34
N THR A 84 29.54 6.08 3.16
CA THR A 84 28.80 6.15 1.90
C THR A 84 28.04 4.86 1.62
N ASP A 85 28.62 3.71 1.96
CA ASP A 85 27.95 2.42 1.84
C ASP A 85 26.70 2.30 2.73
N VAL A 86 26.78 2.75 3.98
CA VAL A 86 25.66 2.75 4.93
C VAL A 86 24.54 3.66 4.44
N ILE A 87 24.86 4.87 3.99
CA ILE A 87 23.86 5.83 3.49
C ILE A 87 23.18 5.30 2.24
N LEU A 88 23.95 4.83 1.25
CA LEU A 88 23.41 4.25 0.03
C LEU A 88 22.50 3.05 0.33
N PHE A 89 22.94 2.15 1.21
CA PHE A 89 22.15 0.99 1.61
C PHE A 89 20.85 1.39 2.32
N ALA A 90 20.91 2.35 3.23
CA ALA A 90 19.74 2.85 3.96
C ALA A 90 18.74 3.57 3.03
N LYS A 91 19.23 4.34 2.05
CA LYS A 91 18.38 4.92 0.99
C LYS A 91 17.69 3.83 0.17
N GLY A 92 18.42 2.79 -0.23
CA GLY A 92 17.86 1.63 -0.93
C GLY A 92 16.69 1.00 -0.14
N ARG A 93 16.91 0.74 1.15
CA ARG A 93 15.89 0.21 2.08
C ARG A 93 14.65 1.09 2.21
N ALA A 94 14.82 2.41 2.29
CA ALA A 94 13.70 3.34 2.35
C ALA A 94 12.93 3.36 1.01
N LEU A 95 13.64 3.34 -0.12
CA LEU A 95 13.04 3.38 -1.47
C LEU A 95 12.26 2.12 -1.80
N GLU A 96 12.68 0.94 -1.32
CA GLU A 96 11.90 -0.30 -1.41
C GLU A 96 10.48 -0.13 -0.84
N ARG A 97 10.39 0.50 0.33
CA ARG A 97 9.13 0.74 1.04
C ARG A 97 8.29 1.84 0.41
N LEU A 98 8.91 2.67 -0.42
CA LEU A 98 8.25 3.70 -1.23
C LEU A 98 8.01 3.22 -2.68
N THR A 99 8.26 1.94 -2.94
CA THR A 99 8.03 1.26 -4.22
C THR A 99 8.79 1.87 -5.39
N ALA A 100 9.91 2.51 -5.11
CA ALA A 100 10.83 3.08 -6.07
C ALA A 100 11.95 2.07 -6.37
N TYR A 101 11.56 0.90 -6.87
CA TYR A 101 12.44 -0.28 -6.96
C TYR A 101 13.65 -0.06 -7.88
N GLU A 102 13.48 0.64 -9.02
CA GLU A 102 14.59 1.00 -9.90
C GLU A 102 15.66 1.82 -9.15
N LEU A 103 15.24 2.88 -8.45
CA LEU A 103 16.15 3.73 -7.69
C LEU A 103 16.79 2.97 -6.53
N ALA A 104 16.03 2.12 -5.83
CA ALA A 104 16.56 1.27 -4.78
C ALA A 104 17.67 0.34 -5.32
N ALA A 105 17.44 -0.30 -6.47
CA ALA A 105 18.42 -1.15 -7.13
C ALA A 105 19.69 -0.37 -7.53
N GLN A 106 19.55 0.86 -8.02
CA GLN A 106 20.69 1.73 -8.34
C GLN A 106 21.53 2.05 -7.10
N HIS A 107 20.92 2.34 -5.96
CA HIS A 107 21.65 2.55 -4.70
C HIS A 107 22.41 1.30 -4.26
N TYR A 108 21.78 0.12 -4.31
CA TYR A 108 22.48 -1.12 -3.98
C TYR A 108 23.60 -1.46 -4.96
N LYS A 109 23.43 -1.16 -6.26
CA LYS A 109 24.49 -1.31 -7.25
C LYS A 109 25.72 -0.48 -6.86
N ARG A 110 25.54 0.76 -6.42
CA ARG A 110 26.64 1.60 -5.93
C ARG A 110 27.31 1.01 -4.68
N VAL A 111 26.55 0.43 -3.75
CA VAL A 111 27.15 -0.29 -2.60
C VAL A 111 28.03 -1.46 -3.05
N LEU A 112 27.65 -2.16 -4.13
CA LEU A 112 28.45 -3.25 -4.72
C LEU A 112 29.71 -2.78 -5.46
N GLU A 113 29.88 -1.48 -5.67
CA GLU A 113 31.12 -0.90 -6.21
C GLU A 113 32.11 -0.56 -5.08
N LEU A 114 31.64 -0.54 -3.83
CA LEU A 114 32.44 -0.22 -2.65
C LEU A 114 32.96 -1.48 -1.94
N GLU A 115 34.11 -1.37 -1.27
CA GLU A 115 34.59 -2.38 -0.32
C GLU A 115 33.79 -2.28 0.99
N SER A 116 32.58 -2.86 0.98
CA SER A 116 31.64 -2.77 2.09
C SER A 116 31.30 -4.14 2.70
N PRO A 117 31.10 -4.24 4.03
CA PRO A 117 30.52 -5.44 4.64
C PRO A 117 29.07 -5.70 4.22
N LEU A 118 28.38 -4.70 3.64
CA LEU A 118 26.98 -4.78 3.20
C LEU A 118 26.80 -5.40 1.81
N ARG A 119 27.89 -5.74 1.11
CA ARG A 119 27.84 -6.22 -0.29
C ARG A 119 26.91 -7.42 -0.48
N LYS A 120 26.92 -8.40 0.44
CA LYS A 120 26.07 -9.59 0.33
C LYS A 120 24.59 -9.23 0.41
N GLN A 121 24.22 -8.41 1.39
CA GLN A 121 22.85 -7.93 1.56
C GLN A 121 22.43 -7.01 0.40
N ALA A 122 23.33 -6.15 -0.07
CA ALA A 122 23.06 -5.25 -1.20
C ALA A 122 22.83 -6.04 -2.49
N TYR A 123 23.59 -7.11 -2.73
CA TYR A 123 23.41 -7.98 -3.89
C TYR A 123 22.02 -8.62 -3.89
N PHE A 124 21.63 -9.22 -2.76
CA PHE A 124 20.30 -9.81 -2.61
C PHE A 124 19.20 -8.76 -2.80
N SER A 125 19.34 -7.62 -2.11
CA SER A 125 18.33 -6.54 -2.13
C SER A 125 18.18 -5.92 -3.52
N ARG A 126 19.29 -5.73 -4.25
CA ARG A 126 19.29 -5.30 -5.65
C ARG A 126 18.53 -6.29 -6.52
N SER A 127 18.82 -7.59 -6.40
CA SER A 127 18.17 -8.62 -7.22
C SER A 127 16.66 -8.66 -6.99
N VAL A 128 16.20 -8.52 -5.74
CA VAL A 128 14.77 -8.43 -5.41
C VAL A 128 14.14 -7.18 -6.04
N CYS A 129 14.78 -6.01 -5.89
CA CYS A 129 14.29 -4.76 -6.46
C CYS A 129 14.22 -4.80 -8.00
N GLU A 130 15.22 -5.37 -8.67
CA GLU A 130 15.23 -5.53 -10.14
C GLU A 130 14.06 -6.43 -10.61
N LYS A 131 13.75 -7.49 -9.87
CA LYS A 131 12.60 -8.37 -10.16
C LYS A 131 11.27 -7.66 -9.94
N LEU A 132 11.14 -6.89 -8.85
CA LEU A 132 9.95 -6.08 -8.56
C LEU A 132 9.72 -5.00 -9.61
N ASP A 133 10.78 -4.28 -10.00
CA ASP A 133 10.72 -3.28 -11.06
C ASP A 133 10.31 -3.92 -12.39
N SER A 134 10.94 -5.03 -12.77
CA SER A 134 10.60 -5.77 -13.99
C SER A 134 9.14 -6.21 -14.01
N ALA A 135 8.62 -6.70 -12.88
CA ALA A 135 7.21 -7.08 -12.76
C ALA A 135 6.27 -5.87 -12.89
N SER A 136 6.61 -4.74 -12.27
CA SER A 136 5.79 -3.51 -12.32
C SER A 136 5.68 -2.88 -13.72
N ARG A 137 6.62 -3.20 -14.63
CA ARG A 137 6.59 -2.76 -16.02
C ARG A 137 5.69 -3.62 -16.92
N ILE A 138 5.19 -4.74 -16.41
CA ILE A 138 4.26 -5.60 -17.14
C ILE A 138 2.85 -5.04 -16.95
N GLU A 139 2.44 -4.26 -17.94
CA GLU A 139 1.10 -3.66 -18.03
C GLU A 139 0.50 -3.97 -19.40
N PRO A 140 -0.83 -4.16 -19.50
CA PRO A 140 -1.50 -4.31 -20.78
C PRO A 140 -1.21 -3.13 -21.72
N ALA A 141 -0.86 -3.43 -22.97
CA ALA A 141 -0.68 -2.39 -23.98
C ALA A 141 -1.98 -1.59 -24.21
N SER A 142 -1.84 -0.33 -24.60
CA SER A 142 -3.00 0.47 -25.04
C SER A 142 -3.66 -0.21 -26.23
N GLY A 143 -4.96 -0.52 -26.11
CA GLY A 143 -5.71 -1.25 -27.14
C GLY A 143 -5.57 -2.78 -27.09
N ALA A 144 -4.86 -3.35 -26.12
CA ALA A 144 -4.82 -4.80 -25.91
C ALA A 144 -6.24 -5.38 -25.81
N THR A 145 -6.46 -6.59 -26.33
CA THR A 145 -7.70 -7.33 -26.16
C THR A 145 -7.88 -7.79 -24.70
N PRO A 146 -9.10 -8.14 -24.26
CA PRO A 146 -9.32 -8.65 -22.90
C PRO A 146 -8.44 -9.87 -22.56
N SER A 147 -8.20 -10.74 -23.55
CA SER A 147 -7.38 -11.94 -23.41
C SER A 147 -5.89 -11.61 -23.26
N GLU A 148 -5.38 -10.67 -24.07
CA GLU A 148 -3.99 -10.21 -23.97
C GLU A 148 -3.72 -9.53 -22.64
N ALA A 149 -4.63 -8.64 -22.20
CA ALA A 149 -4.53 -8.01 -20.90
C ALA A 149 -4.54 -9.03 -19.75
N MET A 150 -5.38 -10.07 -19.86
CA MET A 150 -5.41 -11.16 -18.88
C MET A 150 -4.05 -11.87 -18.79
N SER A 151 -3.47 -12.20 -19.94
CA SER A 151 -2.15 -12.84 -20.04
C SER A 151 -1.04 -11.99 -19.41
N ASP A 152 -1.09 -10.67 -19.61
CA ASP A 152 -0.12 -9.75 -19.01
C ASP A 152 -0.21 -9.73 -17.48
N PHE A 153 -1.41 -9.64 -16.92
CA PHE A 153 -1.62 -9.73 -15.47
C PHE A 153 -1.25 -11.09 -14.90
N ASP A 154 -1.55 -12.19 -15.60
CA ASP A 154 -1.19 -13.53 -15.18
C ASP A 154 0.35 -13.71 -15.16
N ARG A 155 1.05 -13.19 -16.17
CA ARG A 155 2.51 -13.19 -16.23
C ARG A 155 3.12 -12.38 -15.08
N ARG A 156 2.62 -11.17 -14.81
CA ARG A 156 3.06 -10.35 -13.66
C ARG A 156 2.83 -11.08 -12.34
N THR A 157 1.64 -11.67 -12.16
CA THR A 157 1.29 -12.44 -10.97
C THR A 157 2.21 -13.64 -10.78
N GLN A 158 2.52 -14.37 -11.84
CA GLN A 158 3.42 -15.52 -11.80
C GLN A 158 4.84 -15.12 -11.37
N MET A 159 5.39 -14.04 -11.93
CA MET A 159 6.70 -13.52 -11.55
C MET A 159 6.73 -13.11 -10.07
N LEU A 160 5.70 -12.43 -9.58
CA LEU A 160 5.60 -12.02 -8.19
C LEU A 160 5.43 -13.21 -7.23
N LYS A 161 4.66 -14.24 -7.61
CA LYS A 161 4.53 -15.48 -6.81
C LYS A 161 5.85 -16.26 -6.72
N GLN A 162 6.62 -16.31 -7.80
CA GLN A 162 7.96 -16.89 -7.78
C GLN A 162 8.87 -16.11 -6.83
N LEU A 163 8.87 -14.78 -6.93
CA LEU A 163 9.63 -13.92 -6.03
C LEU A 163 9.20 -14.07 -4.57
N GLN A 164 7.89 -14.21 -4.30
CA GLN A 164 7.36 -14.41 -2.96
C GLN A 164 7.96 -15.63 -2.28
N ALA A 165 8.10 -16.75 -3.01
CA ALA A 165 8.73 -17.96 -2.51
C ALA A 165 10.24 -17.78 -2.25
N GLU A 166 10.94 -17.01 -3.10
CA GLU A 166 12.36 -16.73 -2.92
C GLU A 166 12.67 -15.86 -1.69
N VAL A 167 11.76 -14.94 -1.35
CA VAL A 167 11.98 -13.97 -0.26
C VAL A 167 11.33 -14.38 1.06
N GLU A 168 10.85 -15.61 1.18
CA GLU A 168 10.24 -16.13 2.39
C GLU A 168 11.18 -15.97 3.61
N GLY A 169 10.61 -15.58 4.75
CA GLY A 169 11.37 -15.33 5.97
C GLY A 169 12.20 -14.03 5.96
N THR A 170 12.06 -13.18 4.94
CA THR A 170 12.70 -11.86 4.89
C THR A 170 11.69 -10.72 5.03
N HIS A 171 12.16 -9.50 5.29
CA HIS A 171 11.31 -8.30 5.37
C HIS A 171 10.62 -7.93 4.04
N TYR A 172 10.98 -8.57 2.93
CA TYR A 172 10.33 -8.34 1.63
C TYR A 172 8.97 -9.00 1.49
N VAL A 173 8.61 -9.97 2.35
CA VAL A 173 7.31 -10.65 2.29
C VAL A 173 6.14 -9.65 2.19
N PRO A 174 6.00 -8.65 3.09
CA PRO A 174 4.94 -7.65 2.97
C PRO A 174 5.03 -6.81 1.69
N VAL A 175 6.24 -6.48 1.20
CA VAL A 175 6.44 -5.71 -0.04
C VAL A 175 5.93 -6.49 -1.26
N VAL A 176 6.28 -7.77 -1.37
CA VAL A 176 5.82 -8.62 -2.48
C VAL A 176 4.32 -8.88 -2.40
N ARG A 177 3.76 -9.06 -1.20
CA ARG A 177 2.30 -9.19 -1.02
C ARG A 177 1.56 -7.94 -1.47
N GLU A 178 2.08 -6.74 -1.16
CA GLU A 178 1.49 -5.50 -1.65
C GLU A 178 1.53 -5.40 -3.18
N GLU A 179 2.61 -5.83 -3.84
CA GLU A 179 2.68 -5.82 -5.31
C GLU A 179 1.75 -6.86 -5.96
N LEU A 180 1.58 -8.03 -5.33
CA LEU A 180 0.58 -9.01 -5.75
C LEU A 180 -0.84 -8.44 -5.68
N GLU A 181 -1.16 -7.78 -4.57
CA GLU A 181 -2.45 -7.12 -4.38
C GLU A 181 -2.66 -5.98 -5.37
N ARG A 182 -1.65 -5.13 -5.62
CA ARG A 182 -1.73 -4.07 -6.64
C ARG A 182 -1.97 -4.64 -8.03
N THR A 183 -1.35 -5.77 -8.35
CA THR A 183 -1.57 -6.48 -9.62
C THR A 183 -3.03 -6.95 -9.72
N ALA A 184 -3.57 -7.54 -8.65
CA ALA A 184 -4.97 -7.97 -8.60
C ALA A 184 -5.95 -6.79 -8.69
N ALA A 185 -5.65 -5.68 -8.00
CA ALA A 185 -6.45 -4.46 -8.03
C ALA A 185 -6.45 -3.81 -9.42
N ALA A 186 -5.27 -3.67 -10.05
CA ALA A 186 -5.14 -3.15 -11.41
C ALA A 186 -5.90 -4.01 -12.44
N ARG A 187 -5.87 -5.34 -12.27
CA ARG A 187 -6.67 -6.28 -13.08
C ARG A 187 -8.17 -6.05 -12.89
N ALA A 188 -8.64 -5.95 -11.65
CA ALA A 188 -10.04 -5.70 -11.34
C ALA A 188 -10.52 -4.35 -11.91
N GLU A 189 -9.73 -3.28 -11.72
CA GLU A 189 -10.00 -1.95 -12.25
C GLU A 189 -10.05 -1.96 -13.79
N TYR A 190 -9.10 -2.64 -14.45
CA TYR A 190 -9.06 -2.76 -15.90
C TYR A 190 -10.37 -3.33 -16.47
N PHE A 191 -10.84 -4.46 -15.95
CA PHE A 191 -12.10 -5.06 -16.41
C PHE A 191 -13.32 -4.26 -15.93
N GLY A 192 -13.26 -3.68 -14.74
CA GLY A 192 -14.29 -2.79 -14.18
C GLY A 192 -14.53 -1.55 -15.04
N ALA A 193 -13.49 -0.96 -15.60
CA ALA A 193 -13.57 0.16 -16.53
C ALA A 193 -14.07 -0.31 -17.91
N ARG A 194 -13.47 -1.39 -18.45
CA ARG A 194 -13.74 -1.85 -19.82
C ARG A 194 -15.17 -2.34 -20.03
N ARG A 195 -15.81 -2.92 -19.01
CA ARG A 195 -17.21 -3.39 -19.09
C ARG A 195 -18.20 -2.28 -19.48
N THR A 196 -17.86 -1.01 -19.23
CA THR A 196 -18.73 0.12 -19.57
C THR A 196 -18.90 0.29 -21.09
N ILE A 197 -17.90 -0.16 -21.86
CA ILE A 197 -17.90 -0.14 -23.33
C ILE A 197 -18.23 -1.54 -23.88
N GLU A 198 -17.85 -2.59 -23.16
CA GLU A 198 -18.03 -3.99 -23.53
C GLU A 198 -18.85 -4.75 -22.47
N PRO A 199 -20.19 -4.64 -22.44
CA PRO A 199 -21.03 -5.17 -21.35
C PRO A 199 -20.93 -6.68 -21.10
N TRP A 200 -20.50 -7.46 -22.11
CA TRP A 200 -20.26 -8.90 -21.94
C TRP A 200 -19.13 -9.20 -20.95
N LEU A 201 -18.32 -8.19 -20.58
CA LEU A 201 -17.29 -8.28 -19.54
C LEU A 201 -17.82 -8.11 -18.11
N ASP A 202 -19.12 -7.83 -17.89
CA ASP A 202 -19.67 -7.61 -16.55
C ASP A 202 -19.37 -8.81 -15.61
N VAL A 203 -19.51 -10.04 -16.11
CA VAL A 203 -19.22 -11.27 -15.33
C VAL A 203 -17.72 -11.38 -15.01
N ILE A 204 -16.86 -11.04 -15.96
CA ILE A 204 -15.40 -11.11 -15.77
C ILE A 204 -14.97 -10.06 -14.75
N ALA A 205 -15.46 -8.83 -14.87
CA ALA A 205 -15.19 -7.76 -13.91
C ALA A 205 -15.63 -8.17 -12.50
N LEU A 206 -16.86 -8.70 -12.36
CA LEU A 206 -17.37 -9.16 -11.08
C LEU A 206 -16.48 -10.25 -10.46
N GLN A 207 -16.07 -11.23 -11.26
CA GLN A 207 -15.16 -12.28 -10.83
C GLN A 207 -13.81 -11.70 -10.36
N GLN A 208 -13.25 -10.71 -11.06
CA GLN A 208 -11.97 -10.12 -10.67
C GLN A 208 -12.06 -9.39 -9.32
N TYR A 209 -13.10 -8.61 -9.09
CA TYR A 209 -13.30 -7.94 -7.79
C TYR A 209 -13.58 -8.93 -6.65
N GLN A 210 -14.31 -10.02 -6.91
CA GLN A 210 -14.52 -11.08 -5.93
C GLN A 210 -13.21 -11.76 -5.53
N LEU A 211 -12.36 -12.11 -6.52
CA LEU A 211 -11.04 -12.68 -6.28
C LEU A 211 -10.14 -11.71 -5.51
N LEU A 212 -10.15 -10.42 -5.86
CA LEU A 212 -9.40 -9.39 -5.14
C LEU A 212 -9.73 -9.38 -3.65
N VAL A 213 -11.03 -9.38 -3.30
CA VAL A 213 -11.49 -9.41 -1.90
C VAL A 213 -11.13 -10.74 -1.22
N GLN A 214 -11.32 -11.87 -1.91
CA GLN A 214 -11.10 -13.21 -1.37
C GLN A 214 -9.62 -13.45 -1.03
N ASP A 215 -8.73 -13.11 -1.95
CA ASP A 215 -7.30 -13.41 -1.84
C ASP A 215 -6.57 -12.45 -0.88
N ASN A 216 -7.17 -11.28 -0.59
CA ASN A 216 -6.54 -10.21 0.20
C ASN A 216 -7.28 -9.92 1.51
N ALA A 217 -7.84 -10.95 2.15
CA ALA A 217 -8.61 -10.83 3.39
C ALA A 217 -7.81 -10.28 4.59
N GLU A 218 -6.48 -10.30 4.55
CA GLU A 218 -5.63 -9.75 5.61
C GLU A 218 -5.09 -8.35 5.28
N SER A 219 -5.35 -7.83 4.08
CA SER A 219 -4.82 -6.55 3.65
C SER A 219 -5.40 -5.40 4.48
N LYS A 220 -4.57 -4.39 4.74
CA LYS A 220 -5.01 -3.09 5.26
C LYS A 220 -6.07 -2.41 4.38
N TYR A 221 -6.17 -2.78 3.11
CA TYR A 221 -7.13 -2.23 2.13
C TYR A 221 -8.38 -3.09 1.95
N ARG A 222 -8.56 -4.16 2.74
CA ARG A 222 -9.72 -5.06 2.60
C ARG A 222 -11.07 -4.33 2.52
N ASN A 223 -11.27 -3.31 3.36
CA ASN A 223 -12.53 -2.55 3.38
C ASN A 223 -12.73 -1.70 2.13
N ALA A 224 -11.65 -1.11 1.60
CA ALA A 224 -11.70 -0.42 0.32
C ALA A 224 -12.11 -1.39 -0.81
N HIS A 225 -11.51 -2.59 -0.87
CA HIS A 225 -11.88 -3.60 -1.87
C HIS A 225 -13.32 -4.07 -1.75
N LEU A 226 -13.82 -4.24 -0.52
CA LEU A 226 -15.24 -4.56 -0.26
C LEU A 226 -16.16 -3.45 -0.78
N LEU A 227 -15.79 -2.19 -0.58
CA LEU A 227 -16.54 -1.05 -1.10
C LEU A 227 -16.52 -0.98 -2.63
N GLU A 228 -15.37 -1.20 -3.27
CA GLU A 228 -15.28 -1.21 -4.73
C GLU A 228 -16.13 -2.34 -5.35
N LEU A 229 -16.13 -3.53 -4.74
CA LEU A 229 -17.01 -4.62 -5.15
C LEU A 229 -18.50 -4.27 -4.93
N ALA A 230 -18.83 -3.60 -3.82
CA ALA A 230 -20.19 -3.12 -3.57
C ALA A 230 -20.63 -2.06 -4.60
N ASP A 231 -19.75 -1.14 -4.97
CA ASP A 231 -19.96 -0.14 -6.01
C ASP A 231 -20.21 -0.80 -7.38
N LEU A 232 -19.46 -1.86 -7.70
CA LEU A 232 -19.67 -2.64 -8.91
C LEU A 232 -21.06 -3.28 -8.94
N TYR A 233 -21.46 -3.98 -7.87
CA TYR A 233 -22.81 -4.55 -7.75
C TYR A 233 -23.91 -3.48 -7.87
N ALA A 234 -23.72 -2.32 -7.23
CA ALA A 234 -24.66 -1.21 -7.31
C ALA A 234 -24.75 -0.64 -8.73
N ALA A 235 -23.63 -0.55 -9.44
CA ALA A 235 -23.59 -0.12 -10.84
C ALA A 235 -24.28 -1.12 -11.77
N LEU A 236 -24.07 -2.43 -11.57
CA LEU A 236 -24.75 -3.50 -12.30
C LEU A 236 -26.27 -3.45 -12.08
N SER A 237 -26.71 -3.24 -10.83
CA SER A 237 -28.13 -3.05 -10.50
C SER A 237 -28.75 -1.89 -11.30
N ARG A 238 -28.07 -0.74 -11.35
CA ARG A 238 -28.54 0.45 -12.10
C ARG A 238 -28.50 0.23 -13.60
N HIS A 239 -27.50 -0.49 -14.12
CA HIS A 239 -27.42 -0.81 -15.54
C HIS A 239 -28.55 -1.76 -15.95
N TYR A 240 -28.84 -2.75 -15.11
CA TYR A 240 -29.94 -3.67 -15.30
C TYR A 240 -31.27 -2.94 -15.40
N THR A 241 -31.60 -2.05 -14.45
CA THR A 241 -32.86 -1.30 -14.45
C THR A 241 -32.99 -0.31 -15.61
N ARG A 242 -31.89 0.18 -16.17
CA ARG A 242 -31.91 1.02 -17.38
C ARG A 242 -32.21 0.21 -18.63
N ARG A 243 -31.67 -1.02 -18.69
CA ARG A 243 -31.86 -1.92 -19.83
C ARG A 243 -33.23 -2.58 -19.82
N TYR A 244 -33.69 -2.95 -18.63
CA TYR A 244 -34.98 -3.57 -18.36
C TYR A 244 -35.69 -2.68 -17.35
N PRO A 245 -36.56 -1.75 -17.79
CA PRO A 245 -37.33 -0.91 -16.88
C PRO A 245 -38.16 -1.78 -15.91
N PRO A 246 -38.27 -1.44 -14.60
CA PRO A 246 -38.96 -2.28 -13.62
C PRO A 246 -40.44 -2.58 -13.96
N ILE A 247 -41.10 -1.65 -14.64
CA ILE A 247 -42.49 -1.80 -15.11
C ILE A 247 -42.62 -2.74 -16.33
N SER A 248 -41.51 -3.09 -16.98
CA SER A 248 -41.51 -3.95 -18.17
C SER A 248 -41.74 -5.42 -17.79
N LEU A 249 -42.38 -6.18 -18.68
CA LEU A 249 -42.51 -7.64 -18.57
C LEU A 249 -41.15 -8.35 -18.72
N ASP A 250 -40.19 -7.71 -19.38
CA ASP A 250 -38.82 -8.23 -19.56
C ASP A 250 -37.96 -8.06 -18.30
N PHE A 251 -38.48 -7.39 -17.26
CA PHE A 251 -37.81 -7.28 -15.98
C PHE A 251 -37.86 -8.63 -15.25
N ASP A 252 -36.68 -9.18 -14.98
CA ASP A 252 -36.48 -10.32 -14.11
C ASP A 252 -36.04 -9.84 -12.71
N PRO A 253 -36.94 -9.92 -11.71
CA PRO A 253 -36.62 -9.52 -10.34
C PRO A 253 -35.46 -10.32 -9.75
N ALA A 254 -35.28 -11.59 -10.12
CA ALA A 254 -34.23 -12.43 -9.54
C ALA A 254 -32.83 -11.90 -9.90
N THR A 255 -32.62 -11.56 -11.17
CA THR A 255 -31.35 -10.95 -11.63
C THR A 255 -31.09 -9.61 -10.94
N PHE A 256 -32.11 -8.76 -10.79
CA PHE A 256 -31.96 -7.49 -10.06
C PHE A 256 -31.61 -7.72 -8.58
N ASP A 257 -32.34 -8.62 -7.92
CA ASP A 257 -32.18 -8.94 -6.51
C ASP A 257 -30.78 -9.49 -6.20
N GLU A 258 -30.20 -10.31 -7.09
CA GLU A 258 -28.82 -10.78 -6.95
C GLU A 258 -27.82 -9.62 -6.81
N TYR A 259 -27.90 -8.64 -7.73
CA TYR A 259 -27.00 -7.49 -7.68
C TYR A 259 -27.31 -6.56 -6.50
N ALA A 260 -28.59 -6.33 -6.21
CA ALA A 260 -29.03 -5.45 -5.12
C ALA A 260 -28.62 -6.01 -3.75
N PHE A 261 -28.81 -7.31 -3.52
CA PHE A 261 -28.38 -7.98 -2.29
C PHE A 261 -26.86 -8.04 -2.19
N GLY A 262 -26.14 -8.27 -3.30
CA GLY A 262 -24.68 -8.23 -3.35
C GLY A 262 -24.12 -6.90 -2.84
N ALA A 263 -24.60 -5.78 -3.38
CA ALA A 263 -24.19 -4.44 -2.95
C ALA A 263 -24.56 -4.15 -1.49
N THR A 264 -25.82 -4.40 -1.11
CA THR A 264 -26.35 -4.12 0.24
C THR A 264 -25.52 -4.84 1.30
N ARG A 265 -25.30 -6.15 1.14
CA ARG A 265 -24.53 -6.97 2.09
C ARG A 265 -23.11 -6.45 2.29
N LEU A 266 -22.45 -6.01 1.22
CA LEU A 266 -21.07 -5.53 1.29
C LEU A 266 -20.96 -4.15 1.95
N TYR A 267 -21.86 -3.22 1.60
CA TYR A 267 -21.90 -1.93 2.31
C TYR A 267 -22.22 -2.11 3.79
N GLU A 268 -23.18 -2.97 4.13
CA GLU A 268 -23.50 -3.31 5.52
C GLU A 268 -22.26 -3.84 6.25
N ALA A 269 -21.57 -4.80 5.65
CA ALA A 269 -20.38 -5.43 6.23
C ALA A 269 -19.26 -4.43 6.52
N VAL A 270 -19.08 -3.37 5.72
CA VAL A 270 -18.08 -2.32 6.00
C VAL A 270 -18.63 -1.28 6.99
N SER A 271 -19.90 -0.90 6.89
CA SER A 271 -20.54 0.10 7.76
C SER A 271 -20.65 -0.33 9.23
N GLN A 272 -20.58 -1.63 9.51
CA GLN A 272 -20.64 -2.20 10.86
C GLN A 272 -19.25 -2.34 11.51
N GLN A 273 -18.15 -2.05 10.79
CA GLN A 273 -16.80 -2.17 11.34
C GLN A 273 -16.39 -0.92 12.11
N ASP A 274 -16.25 -1.05 13.42
CA ASP A 274 -15.77 0.04 14.27
C ASP A 274 -14.29 0.33 14.04
N GLY A 275 -13.95 1.62 13.97
CA GLY A 275 -12.58 2.10 13.73
C GLY A 275 -12.13 2.09 12.26
N ALA A 276 -12.92 1.53 11.34
CA ALA A 276 -12.64 1.61 9.90
C ALA A 276 -12.87 3.03 9.37
N ILE A 277 -11.92 3.54 8.57
CA ILE A 277 -12.05 4.87 7.94
C ILE A 277 -13.18 4.89 6.90
N GLU A 278 -13.45 3.73 6.29
CA GLU A 278 -14.47 3.52 5.25
C GLU A 278 -15.90 3.46 5.82
N LYS A 279 -16.07 3.36 7.15
CA LYS A 279 -17.38 3.15 7.80
C LYS A 279 -18.43 4.18 7.38
N ILE A 280 -18.06 5.46 7.41
CA ILE A 280 -18.98 6.56 7.10
C ILE A 280 -19.36 6.53 5.63
N GLU A 281 -18.39 6.30 4.75
CA GLU A 281 -18.63 6.17 3.31
C GLU A 281 -19.58 5.01 3.02
N ALA A 282 -19.32 3.83 3.60
CA ALA A 282 -20.15 2.65 3.46
C ALA A 282 -21.60 2.91 3.88
N SER A 283 -21.80 3.54 5.04
CA SER A 283 -23.12 3.88 5.57
C SER A 283 -23.90 4.82 4.64
N ARG A 284 -23.24 5.84 4.06
CA ARG A 284 -23.87 6.78 3.13
C ARG A 284 -24.19 6.15 1.79
N LYS A 285 -23.28 5.33 1.27
CA LYS A 285 -23.53 4.58 0.03
C LYS A 285 -24.67 3.58 0.20
N LEU A 286 -24.75 2.89 1.34
CA LEU A 286 -25.86 2.01 1.69
C LEU A 286 -27.19 2.76 1.71
N GLU A 287 -27.28 3.86 2.44
CA GLU A 287 -28.50 4.68 2.54
C GLU A 287 -28.99 5.13 1.16
N ALA A 288 -28.09 5.69 0.35
CA ALA A 288 -28.41 6.11 -1.01
C ALA A 288 -28.82 4.94 -1.92
N PHE A 289 -28.20 3.77 -1.76
CA PHE A 289 -28.50 2.60 -2.56
C PHE A 289 -29.85 1.96 -2.16
N LEU A 290 -30.18 1.91 -0.87
CA LEU A 290 -31.48 1.44 -0.38
C LEU A 290 -32.62 2.33 -0.89
N ALA A 291 -32.44 3.65 -0.96
CA ALA A 291 -33.43 4.53 -1.56
C ALA A 291 -33.67 4.21 -3.05
N PHE A 292 -32.61 3.85 -3.78
CA PHE A 292 -32.71 3.39 -5.17
C PHE A 292 -33.46 2.05 -5.29
N THR A 293 -33.15 1.06 -4.44
CA THR A 293 -33.81 -0.25 -4.52
C THR A 293 -35.29 -0.18 -4.15
N LEU A 294 -35.65 0.63 -3.14
CA LEU A 294 -37.05 0.89 -2.79
C LEU A 294 -37.86 1.42 -3.97
N ARG A 295 -37.32 2.41 -4.69
CA ARG A 295 -37.97 2.95 -5.89
C ARG A 295 -38.19 1.88 -6.96
N VAL A 296 -37.21 1.01 -7.19
CA VAL A 296 -37.34 -0.10 -8.16
C VAL A 296 -38.43 -1.08 -7.73
N TYR A 297 -38.53 -1.37 -6.43
CA TYR A 297 -39.57 -2.24 -5.89
C TYR A 297 -40.98 -1.63 -5.91
N ASP A 298 -41.10 -0.31 -5.86
CA ASP A 298 -42.39 0.38 -6.02
C ASP A 298 -42.86 0.39 -7.48
N GLU A 299 -41.91 0.48 -8.43
CA GLU A 299 -42.21 0.55 -9.87
C GLU A 299 -42.49 -0.81 -10.52
N LYS A 300 -42.08 -1.92 -9.90
CA LYS A 300 -42.28 -3.26 -10.48
C LYS A 300 -43.77 -3.64 -10.48
N LEU A 301 -44.22 -4.27 -11.57
CA LEU A 301 -45.59 -4.80 -11.63
C LEU A 301 -45.77 -5.85 -10.52
N PRO A 302 -46.88 -5.80 -9.75
CA PRO A 302 -47.24 -6.90 -8.87
C PRO A 302 -47.47 -8.13 -9.75
N ARG A 303 -46.64 -9.16 -9.57
CA ARG A 303 -46.85 -10.47 -10.20
C ARG A 303 -47.93 -11.24 -9.45
#